data_AF-A0ABD0YVJ0-F1
#
_entry.id   AF-A0ABD0YVJ0-F1
#
_cell.length_a   1.000
_cell.length_b   1.000
_cell.length_c   1.000
_cell.angle_alpha   90.00
_cell.angle_beta   90.00
_cell.angle_gamma   90.00
#
_symmetry.space_group_name_H-M   'P 1'
#
loop_
_entity.id
_entity.type
_entity.pdbx_description
1 polymer ?
#
loop_
_entity_poly.entity_id
_entity_poly.type
_entity_poly.pdbx_seq_one_letter_code
_entity_poly.pdbx_strand_id
1 'polypeptide(L)'
;MKQNDAAGFERTKTRIKELIFVPEAIPVFGASLENALKMATKSLKVQGPGPGDMLIDEAVHKLQLLRGTVFQRMVALVAPKEPLSVICHGDFWINNMLFRYDTNGKVEDVMLIDLQVARYGCLATDILHFLYTSLEPGLTVSHYEDLLEAYHESLSSTAMRLAPGAPPVTLEQVTDLVEERALYGLLISFLLLPAVTAEDTIVNEEFLDQAADSLTPGYRKRVREIVLEFVDRGFI
;
A
#
# COMPACT_ATOMS: atom_id res chain seq x y z
N MET A 1 -2.89 -18.89 17.02
CA MET A 1 -1.50 -18.65 16.60
C MET A 1 -0.82 -17.63 17.49
N LYS A 2 -1.06 -16.32 17.42
CA LYS A 2 -0.40 -15.37 18.35
C LYS A 2 -0.86 -15.46 19.81
N GLN A 3 -2.17 -15.58 20.04
CA GLN A 3 -2.77 -15.69 21.39
C GLN A 3 -2.79 -17.14 21.90
N ASN A 4 -3.27 -18.08 21.09
CA ASN A 4 -3.41 -19.49 21.52
C ASN A 4 -2.10 -20.30 21.53
N ASP A 5 -1.06 -19.88 20.80
CA ASP A 5 0.24 -20.57 20.73
C ASP A 5 1.37 -19.55 20.50
N ALA A 6 1.59 -18.69 21.50
CA ALA A 6 2.60 -17.64 21.42
C ALA A 6 3.99 -18.19 21.06
N ALA A 7 4.36 -19.36 21.58
CA ALA A 7 5.64 -19.98 21.27
C ALA A 7 5.76 -20.42 19.80
N GLY A 8 4.70 -21.03 19.23
CA GLY A 8 4.66 -21.37 17.81
C GLY A 8 4.62 -20.16 16.90
N PHE A 9 3.92 -19.10 17.31
CA PHE A 9 3.93 -17.84 16.59
C PHE A 9 5.33 -17.21 16.55
N GLU A 10 6.03 -17.12 17.69
CA GLU A 10 7.40 -16.58 17.73
C GLU A 10 8.38 -17.44 16.93
N ARG A 11 8.24 -18.77 16.93
CA ARG A 11 9.02 -19.65 16.02
C ARG A 11 8.76 -19.36 14.54
N THR A 12 7.53 -18.97 14.18
CA THR A 12 7.19 -18.64 12.78
C THR A 12 7.74 -17.28 12.41
N LYS A 13 7.47 -16.27 13.24
CA LYS A 13 7.92 -14.89 13.09
C LYS A 13 9.44 -14.77 12.96
N THR A 14 10.21 -15.50 13.77
CA THR A 14 11.70 -15.49 13.69
C THR A 14 12.27 -16.07 12.40
N ARG A 15 11.49 -16.84 11.63
CA ARG A 15 11.89 -17.38 10.32
C ARG A 15 11.59 -16.43 9.17
N ILE A 16 10.75 -15.42 9.40
CA ILE A 16 10.40 -14.40 8.41
C ILE A 16 11.40 -13.26 8.56
N LYS A 17 12.15 -12.98 7.49
CA LYS A 17 13.17 -11.92 7.47
C LYS A 17 12.65 -10.76 6.63
N GLU A 18 12.72 -9.57 7.19
CA GLU A 18 12.52 -8.34 6.43
C GLU A 18 13.66 -8.20 5.40
N LEU A 19 13.31 -7.96 4.14
CA LEU A 19 14.26 -7.89 3.02
C LEU A 19 14.29 -6.52 2.33
N ILE A 20 13.24 -5.71 2.50
CA ILE A 20 13.03 -4.46 1.75
C ILE A 20 13.38 -3.25 2.60
N PHE A 21 12.95 -3.23 3.85
CA PHE A 21 13.21 -2.11 4.77
C PHE A 21 14.39 -2.39 5.70
N VAL A 22 15.49 -2.83 5.08
CA VAL A 22 16.79 -3.08 5.74
C VAL A 22 17.88 -2.15 5.20
N PRO A 23 18.94 -1.84 5.97
CA PRO A 23 20.01 -0.94 5.53
C PRO A 23 20.64 -1.32 4.18
N GLU A 24 20.75 -2.61 3.91
CA GLU A 24 21.34 -3.17 2.69
C GLU A 24 20.51 -2.85 1.44
N ALA A 25 19.21 -2.61 1.58
CA ALA A 25 18.31 -2.28 0.49
C ALA A 25 18.29 -0.77 0.15
N ILE A 26 18.87 0.10 1.00
CA ILE A 26 18.86 1.56 0.81
C ILE A 26 19.41 1.99 -0.57
N PRO A 27 20.55 1.47 -1.07
CA PRO A 27 21.13 1.96 -2.31
C PRO A 27 20.23 1.75 -3.54
N VAL A 28 19.40 0.69 -3.54
CA VAL A 28 18.53 0.33 -4.66
C VAL A 28 17.10 0.75 -4.38
N PHE A 29 16.50 0.20 -3.32
CA PHE A 29 15.10 0.45 -2.98
C PHE A 29 14.87 1.87 -2.46
N GLY A 30 15.79 2.39 -1.64
CA GLY A 30 15.74 3.78 -1.18
C GLY A 30 15.85 4.78 -2.34
N ALA A 31 16.75 4.53 -3.30
CA ALA A 31 16.84 5.34 -4.52
C ALA A 31 15.54 5.28 -5.35
N SER A 32 14.95 4.09 -5.48
CA SER A 32 13.69 3.89 -6.20
C SER A 32 12.53 4.68 -5.58
N LEU A 33 12.41 4.67 -4.25
CA LEU A 33 11.41 5.48 -3.53
C LEU A 33 11.59 6.99 -3.73
N GLU A 34 12.83 7.48 -3.70
CA GLU A 34 13.13 8.91 -3.94
C GLU A 34 12.85 9.31 -5.40
N ASN A 35 13.16 8.43 -6.36
CA ASN A 35 12.84 8.62 -7.76
C ASN A 35 11.33 8.65 -7.99
N ALA A 36 10.58 7.72 -7.37
CA ALA A 36 9.13 7.68 -7.42
C ALA A 36 8.49 8.98 -6.90
N LEU A 37 8.94 9.49 -5.74
CA LEU A 37 8.50 10.78 -5.20
C LEU A 37 8.80 11.94 -6.16
N LYS A 38 10.00 11.96 -6.75
CA LYS A 38 10.40 12.97 -7.74
C LYS A 38 9.53 12.92 -8.99
N MET A 39 9.23 11.73 -9.51
CA MET A 39 8.37 11.54 -10.68
C MET A 39 6.93 12.00 -10.39
N ALA A 40 6.36 11.58 -9.25
CA ALA A 40 5.02 11.99 -8.84
C ALA A 40 4.91 13.52 -8.72
N THR A 41 5.83 14.17 -7.99
CA THR A 41 5.82 15.62 -7.82
C THR A 41 6.08 16.39 -9.13
N LYS A 42 6.91 15.87 -10.05
CA LYS A 42 7.08 16.45 -11.40
C LYS A 42 5.77 16.33 -12.20
N SER A 43 5.11 15.18 -12.15
CA SER A 43 3.87 14.90 -12.89
C SER A 43 2.72 15.83 -12.51
N LEU A 44 2.62 16.17 -11.23
CA LEU A 44 1.59 17.05 -10.68
C LEU A 44 1.75 18.50 -11.15
N LYS A 45 2.98 18.99 -11.34
CA LYS A 45 3.27 20.37 -11.79
C LYS A 45 3.09 20.60 -13.30
N VAL A 46 3.04 19.55 -14.10
CA VAL A 46 2.99 19.65 -15.58
C VAL A 46 1.57 19.89 -16.10
N GLN A 47 0.55 19.59 -15.30
CA GLN A 47 -0.83 19.90 -15.67
C GLN A 47 -1.07 21.39 -15.42
N GLY A 48 -1.28 22.17 -16.50
CA GLY A 48 -1.59 23.60 -16.41
C GLY A 48 -2.91 23.87 -15.66
N PRO A 49 -3.31 25.15 -15.51
CA PRO A 49 -4.35 25.58 -14.58
C PRO A 49 -5.69 24.83 -14.76
N GLY A 50 -6.13 24.15 -13.71
CA GLY A 50 -7.39 23.42 -13.57
C GLY A 50 -7.94 23.46 -12.13
N PRO A 51 -9.16 22.95 -11.90
CA PRO A 51 -9.75 22.90 -10.56
C PRO A 51 -8.88 22.09 -9.57
N GLY A 52 -8.64 22.66 -8.39
CA GLY A 52 -7.84 22.02 -7.33
C GLY A 52 -6.34 22.33 -7.36
N ASP A 53 -5.85 23.19 -8.25
CA ASP A 53 -4.41 23.41 -8.40
C ASP A 53 -3.71 24.04 -7.20
N MET A 54 -4.38 24.93 -6.45
CA MET A 54 -3.81 25.45 -5.20
C MET A 54 -3.61 24.32 -4.17
N LEU A 55 -4.53 23.36 -4.11
CA LEU A 55 -4.43 22.19 -3.24
C LEU A 55 -3.28 21.28 -3.68
N ILE A 56 -3.12 21.10 -4.99
CA ILE A 56 -2.00 20.33 -5.56
C ILE A 56 -0.66 21.03 -5.26
N ASP A 57 -0.57 22.34 -5.40
CA ASP A 57 0.67 23.08 -5.10
C ASP A 57 1.07 22.93 -3.62
N GLU A 58 0.10 23.02 -2.71
CA GLU A 58 0.32 22.78 -1.28
C GLU A 58 0.75 21.33 -1.02
N ALA A 59 0.03 20.35 -1.58
CA ALA A 59 0.36 18.94 -1.44
C ALA A 59 1.77 18.64 -1.99
N VAL A 60 2.15 19.21 -3.13
CA VAL A 60 3.48 19.08 -3.71
C VAL A 60 4.54 19.70 -2.79
N HIS A 61 4.27 20.85 -2.16
CA HIS A 61 5.19 21.41 -1.17
C HIS A 61 5.43 20.44 -0.01
N LYS A 62 4.36 19.87 0.57
CA LYS A 62 4.44 18.90 1.67
C LYS A 62 5.17 17.62 1.26
N LEU A 63 4.89 17.09 0.06
CA LEU A 63 5.57 15.94 -0.51
C LEU A 63 7.07 16.20 -0.70
N GLN A 64 7.46 17.41 -1.12
CA GLN A 64 8.86 17.79 -1.26
C GLN A 64 9.62 17.81 0.07
N LEU A 65 8.95 18.02 1.21
CA LEU A 65 9.56 17.92 2.54
C LEU A 65 9.95 16.49 2.93
N LEU A 66 9.44 15.47 2.23
CA LEU A 66 9.77 14.07 2.49
C LEU A 66 11.12 13.67 1.86
N ARG A 67 11.62 14.44 0.90
CA ARG A 67 12.82 14.12 0.13
C ARG A 67 14.03 13.88 1.04
N GLY A 68 14.77 12.82 0.74
CA GLY A 68 15.93 12.37 1.53
C GLY A 68 15.57 11.64 2.82
N THR A 69 14.28 11.44 3.10
CA THR A 69 13.79 10.72 4.29
C THR A 69 12.77 9.64 3.95
N VAL A 70 12.48 9.41 2.67
CA VAL A 70 11.37 8.53 2.23
C VAL A 70 11.60 7.10 2.73
N PHE A 71 12.82 6.58 2.58
CA PHE A 71 13.14 5.23 3.03
C PHE A 71 12.96 5.06 4.56
N GLN A 72 13.49 6.00 5.36
CA GLN A 72 13.37 5.94 6.83
C GLN A 72 11.91 6.06 7.28
N ARG A 73 11.11 6.87 6.57
CA ARG A 73 9.67 6.95 6.82
C ARG A 73 8.98 5.63 6.50
N MET A 74 9.28 5.00 5.38
CA MET A 74 8.73 3.69 5.04
C MET A 74 9.10 2.62 6.06
N VAL A 75 10.36 2.59 6.55
CA VAL A 75 10.80 1.72 7.67
C VAL A 75 9.91 1.92 8.89
N ALA A 76 9.65 3.16 9.29
CA ALA A 76 8.80 3.47 10.45
C ALA A 76 7.33 3.08 10.21
N LEU A 77 6.84 3.29 8.98
CA LEU A 77 5.46 3.01 8.60
C LEU A 77 5.15 1.51 8.53
N VAL A 78 6.12 0.67 8.16
CA VAL A 78 5.92 -0.80 8.17
C VAL A 78 6.14 -1.46 9.51
N ALA A 79 6.77 -0.75 10.46
CA ALA A 79 7.13 -1.31 11.75
C ALA A 79 5.88 -1.86 12.47
N PRO A 80 6.00 -3.01 13.17
CA PRO A 80 4.92 -3.56 13.98
C PRO A 80 4.35 -2.52 14.96
N LYS A 81 3.02 -2.44 15.01
CA LYS A 81 2.25 -1.76 16.05
C LYS A 81 1.27 -2.73 16.71
N GLU A 82 1.55 -3.10 17.95
CA GLU A 82 0.71 -4.01 18.73
C GLU A 82 -0.58 -3.33 19.20
N PRO A 83 -1.72 -4.04 19.33
CA PRO A 83 -1.89 -5.48 19.11
C PRO A 83 -2.10 -5.89 17.63
N LEU A 84 -2.23 -4.92 16.73
CA LEU A 84 -2.63 -5.06 15.32
C LEU A 84 -1.46 -5.35 14.37
N SER A 85 -0.46 -6.09 14.86
CA SER A 85 0.65 -6.58 14.05
C SER A 85 0.46 -8.03 13.66
N VAL A 86 0.70 -8.29 12.37
CA VAL A 86 0.45 -9.57 11.71
C VAL A 86 1.63 -9.93 10.81
N ILE A 87 1.62 -11.15 10.28
CA ILE A 87 2.49 -11.49 9.15
C ILE A 87 1.82 -10.90 7.91
N CYS A 88 2.37 -9.80 7.42
CA CYS A 88 1.95 -9.14 6.19
C CYS A 88 2.58 -9.85 4.98
N HIS A 89 1.85 -9.85 3.88
CA HIS A 89 2.35 -10.28 2.57
C HIS A 89 3.49 -9.37 2.09
N GLY A 90 3.38 -8.06 2.33
CA GLY A 90 4.40 -7.08 1.98
C GLY A 90 4.45 -6.67 0.51
N ASP A 91 3.74 -7.39 -0.36
CA ASP A 91 3.54 -7.08 -1.78
C ASP A 91 2.09 -7.38 -2.19
N PHE A 92 1.16 -6.75 -1.48
CA PHE A 92 -0.27 -7.11 -1.50
C PHE A 92 -1.02 -6.32 -2.57
N TRP A 93 -0.79 -6.69 -3.84
CA TRP A 93 -1.46 -6.14 -5.01
C TRP A 93 -2.11 -7.22 -5.88
N ILE A 94 -3.04 -6.82 -6.75
CA ILE A 94 -3.91 -7.74 -7.51
C ILE A 94 -3.16 -8.76 -8.37
N ASN A 95 -1.95 -8.44 -8.83
CA ASN A 95 -1.13 -9.36 -9.63
C ASN A 95 -0.59 -10.56 -8.83
N ASN A 96 -0.58 -10.47 -7.49
CA ASN A 96 -0.21 -11.55 -6.60
C ASN A 96 -1.44 -12.32 -6.09
N MET A 97 -2.59 -12.19 -6.77
CA MET A 97 -3.84 -12.87 -6.46
C MET A 97 -4.29 -13.75 -7.62
N LEU A 98 -4.49 -15.04 -7.35
CA LEU A 98 -5.09 -15.98 -8.29
C LEU A 98 -6.55 -16.20 -7.92
N PHE A 99 -7.45 -15.92 -8.86
CA PHE A 99 -8.89 -16.05 -8.68
C PHE A 99 -9.40 -17.35 -9.32
N ARG A 100 -10.14 -18.16 -8.53
CA ARG A 100 -10.93 -19.27 -9.07
C ARG A 100 -12.33 -18.77 -9.40
N TYR A 101 -12.82 -19.08 -10.60
CA TYR A 101 -14.14 -18.68 -11.07
C TYR A 101 -15.07 -19.88 -11.23
N ASP A 102 -16.34 -19.72 -10.87
CA ASP A 102 -17.39 -20.69 -11.13
C ASP A 102 -17.79 -20.73 -12.61
N THR A 103 -18.73 -21.61 -12.96
CA THR A 103 -19.26 -21.70 -14.33
C THR A 103 -20.01 -20.46 -14.81
N ASN A 104 -20.38 -19.54 -13.91
CA ASN A 104 -21.07 -18.28 -14.20
C ASN A 104 -20.10 -17.07 -14.26
N GLY A 105 -18.79 -17.30 -14.08
CA GLY A 105 -17.78 -16.24 -14.03
C GLY A 105 -17.71 -15.50 -12.70
N LYS A 106 -18.33 -16.01 -11.63
CA LYS A 106 -18.23 -15.44 -10.28
C LYS A 106 -16.99 -15.96 -9.58
N VAL A 107 -16.28 -15.09 -8.86
CA VAL A 107 -15.16 -15.50 -7.99
C VAL A 107 -15.66 -16.43 -6.88
N GLU A 108 -15.11 -17.63 -6.81
CA GLU A 108 -15.37 -18.61 -5.75
C GLU A 108 -14.29 -18.61 -4.67
N ASP A 109 -13.05 -18.32 -5.05
CA ASP A 109 -11.88 -18.49 -4.18
C ASP A 109 -10.71 -17.62 -4.65
N VAL A 110 -9.83 -17.28 -3.71
CA VAL A 110 -8.64 -16.47 -3.97
C VAL A 110 -7.43 -17.13 -3.31
N MET A 111 -6.35 -17.27 -4.06
CA MET A 111 -5.06 -17.72 -3.55
C MET A 111 -4.03 -16.60 -3.71
N LEU A 112 -3.40 -16.24 -2.59
CA LEU A 112 -2.28 -15.31 -2.57
C LEU A 112 -0.99 -16.04 -2.95
N ILE A 113 -0.17 -15.44 -3.80
CA ILE A 113 1.11 -15.99 -4.26
C ILE A 113 2.23 -14.97 -4.05
N ASP A 114 3.48 -15.40 -4.24
CA ASP A 114 4.67 -14.55 -4.14
C ASP A 114 4.90 -13.90 -2.75
N LEU A 115 5.15 -14.74 -1.76
CA LEU A 115 5.42 -14.35 -0.38
C LEU A 115 6.89 -13.94 -0.14
N GLN A 116 7.63 -13.54 -1.18
CA GLN A 116 9.08 -13.31 -1.12
C GLN A 116 9.47 -12.15 -0.18
N VAL A 117 8.61 -11.16 -0.02
CA VAL A 117 8.82 -9.99 0.84
C VAL A 117 7.86 -9.94 2.04
N ALA A 118 7.35 -11.10 2.43
CA ALA A 118 6.54 -11.25 3.64
C ALA A 118 7.33 -10.78 4.87
N ARG A 119 6.62 -10.16 5.81
CA ARG A 119 7.23 -9.53 6.99
C ARG A 119 6.28 -9.57 8.16
N TYR A 120 6.83 -9.50 9.37
CA TYR A 120 6.01 -9.18 10.53
C TYR A 120 5.88 -7.66 10.63
N GLY A 121 4.67 -7.14 10.47
CA GLY A 121 4.42 -5.70 10.34
C GLY A 121 3.02 -5.29 10.78
N CYS A 122 2.69 -4.03 10.55
CA CYS A 122 1.39 -3.46 10.81
C CYS A 122 0.36 -3.93 9.75
N LEU A 123 -0.83 -4.40 10.17
CA LEU A 123 -1.86 -4.90 9.22
C LEU A 123 -2.30 -3.84 8.20
N ALA A 124 -2.20 -2.55 8.55
CA ALA A 124 -2.59 -1.46 7.68
C ALA A 124 -1.76 -1.40 6.39
N THR A 125 -0.52 -1.93 6.38
CA THR A 125 0.33 -1.83 5.20
C THR A 125 -0.22 -2.62 4.03
N ASP A 126 -0.69 -3.86 4.24
CA ASP A 126 -1.26 -4.65 3.15
C ASP A 126 -2.59 -4.06 2.67
N ILE A 127 -3.42 -3.54 3.59
CA ILE A 127 -4.67 -2.84 3.24
C ILE A 127 -4.37 -1.63 2.33
N LEU A 128 -3.50 -0.73 2.79
CA LEU A 128 -3.14 0.48 2.06
C LEU A 128 -2.45 0.16 0.73
N HIS A 129 -1.62 -0.88 0.70
CA HIS A 129 -1.01 -1.36 -0.54
C HIS A 129 -2.10 -1.70 -1.55
N PHE A 130 -3.02 -2.59 -1.21
CA PHE A 130 -4.10 -3.01 -2.11
C PHE A 130 -4.98 -1.84 -2.55
N LEU A 131 -5.43 -0.99 -1.61
CA LEU A 131 -6.32 0.13 -1.90
C LEU A 131 -5.74 1.06 -2.98
N TYR A 132 -4.45 1.39 -2.89
CA TYR A 132 -3.85 2.42 -3.76
C TYR A 132 -3.07 1.90 -4.97
N THR A 133 -2.91 0.57 -5.12
CA THR A 133 -2.23 -0.01 -6.29
C THR A 133 -3.12 -0.92 -7.14
N SER A 134 -4.21 -1.44 -6.57
CA SER A 134 -4.98 -2.52 -7.19
C SER A 134 -6.40 -2.14 -7.59
N LEU A 135 -6.97 -1.12 -6.94
CA LEU A 135 -8.32 -0.68 -7.24
C LEU A 135 -8.37 0.19 -8.49
N GLU A 136 -9.48 0.08 -9.21
CA GLU A 136 -9.80 0.99 -10.30
C GLU A 136 -9.90 2.45 -9.81
N PRO A 137 -9.59 3.43 -10.67
CA PRO A 137 -9.76 4.84 -10.38
C PRO A 137 -11.14 5.18 -9.79
N GLY A 138 -11.16 5.89 -8.66
CA GLY A 138 -12.40 6.37 -8.01
C GLY A 138 -13.09 5.37 -7.06
N LEU A 139 -12.73 4.08 -7.08
CA LEU A 139 -13.30 3.10 -6.15
C LEU A 139 -12.86 3.36 -4.70
N THR A 140 -11.61 3.78 -4.48
CA THR A 140 -11.13 4.17 -3.14
C THR A 140 -11.96 5.30 -2.56
N VAL A 141 -12.34 6.29 -3.35
CA VAL A 141 -13.18 7.41 -2.89
C VAL A 141 -14.60 6.95 -2.54
N SER A 142 -15.16 6.06 -3.35
CA SER A 142 -16.59 5.67 -3.24
C SER A 142 -16.84 4.56 -2.21
N HIS A 143 -15.85 3.71 -1.94
CA HIS A 143 -16.01 2.48 -1.15
C HIS A 143 -14.96 2.32 -0.05
N TYR A 144 -14.28 3.39 0.37
CA TYR A 144 -13.25 3.31 1.41
C TYR A 144 -13.75 2.63 2.69
N GLU A 145 -14.88 3.13 3.20
CA GLU A 145 -15.49 2.65 4.43
C GLU A 145 -15.98 1.21 4.26
N ASP A 146 -16.71 0.93 3.17
CA ASP A 146 -17.19 -0.43 2.83
C ASP A 146 -16.04 -1.46 2.79
N LEU A 147 -14.89 -1.08 2.23
CA LEU A 147 -13.72 -1.96 2.11
C LEU A 147 -13.04 -2.22 3.47
N LEU A 148 -12.97 -1.20 4.34
CA LEU A 148 -12.46 -1.36 5.69
C LEU A 148 -13.42 -2.18 6.56
N GLU A 149 -14.72 -1.99 6.41
CA GLU A 149 -15.76 -2.81 7.04
C GLU A 149 -15.63 -4.27 6.61
N ALA A 150 -15.56 -4.55 5.32
CA ALA A 150 -15.40 -5.92 4.80
C ALA A 150 -14.13 -6.61 5.32
N TYR A 151 -13.02 -5.86 5.42
CA TYR A 151 -11.78 -6.37 6.03
C TYR A 151 -11.97 -6.66 7.52
N HIS A 152 -12.57 -5.73 8.27
CA HIS A 152 -12.81 -5.85 9.71
C HIS A 152 -13.74 -7.02 10.04
N GLU A 153 -14.82 -7.21 9.30
CA GLU A 153 -15.75 -8.33 9.46
C GLU A 153 -15.03 -9.66 9.27
N SER A 154 -14.22 -9.76 8.21
CA SER A 154 -13.43 -10.95 7.88
C SER A 154 -12.38 -11.26 8.96
N LEU A 155 -11.67 -10.22 9.43
CA LEU A 155 -10.70 -10.32 10.52
C LEU A 155 -11.37 -10.78 11.82
N SER A 156 -12.50 -10.16 12.19
CA SER A 156 -13.22 -10.43 13.43
C SER A 156 -13.81 -11.84 13.45
N SER A 157 -14.47 -12.25 12.37
CA SER A 157 -15.01 -13.61 12.20
C SER A 157 -13.90 -14.67 12.29
N THR A 158 -12.77 -14.43 11.61
CA THR A 158 -11.64 -15.35 11.61
C THR A 158 -10.96 -15.41 12.98
N ALA A 159 -10.76 -14.28 13.64
CA ALA A 159 -10.18 -14.21 14.98
C ALA A 159 -11.05 -14.93 16.00
N MET A 160 -12.37 -14.70 15.99
CA MET A 160 -13.33 -15.38 16.86
C MET A 160 -13.27 -16.91 16.67
N ARG A 161 -13.19 -17.39 15.43
CA ARG A 161 -13.13 -18.81 15.10
C ARG A 161 -11.80 -19.47 15.52
N LEU A 162 -10.67 -18.80 15.29
CA LEU A 162 -9.34 -19.37 15.51
C LEU A 162 -8.76 -19.10 16.91
N ALA A 163 -9.25 -18.06 17.59
CA ALA A 163 -8.79 -17.61 18.89
C ALA A 163 -9.94 -16.96 19.68
N PRO A 164 -10.95 -17.73 20.11
CA PRO A 164 -12.16 -17.20 20.76
C PRO A 164 -11.90 -16.45 22.08
N GLY A 165 -10.74 -16.66 22.71
CA GLY A 165 -10.32 -15.91 23.91
C GLY A 165 -9.53 -14.63 23.62
N ALA A 166 -9.27 -14.29 22.35
CA ALA A 166 -8.58 -13.07 21.99
C ALA A 166 -9.48 -11.85 22.21
N PRO A 167 -8.93 -10.70 22.62
CA PRO A 167 -9.67 -9.45 22.66
C PRO A 167 -10.24 -9.13 21.26
N PRO A 168 -11.50 -8.64 21.17
CA PRO A 168 -12.07 -8.23 19.90
C PRO A 168 -11.30 -7.03 19.34
N VAL A 169 -11.14 -7.01 18.02
CA VAL A 169 -10.64 -5.84 17.28
C VAL A 169 -11.85 -5.03 16.82
N THR A 170 -11.86 -3.73 17.07
CA THR A 170 -12.95 -2.85 16.60
C THR A 170 -12.64 -2.28 15.22
N LEU A 171 -13.68 -1.89 14.47
CA LEU A 171 -13.51 -1.19 13.19
C LEU A 171 -12.77 0.13 13.36
N GLU A 172 -13.05 0.85 14.44
CA GLU A 172 -12.35 2.09 14.82
C GLU A 172 -10.84 1.86 14.96
N GLN A 173 -10.41 0.80 15.66
CA GLN A 173 -8.98 0.47 15.78
C GLN A 173 -8.31 0.17 14.44
N VAL A 174 -9.02 -0.47 13.51
CA VAL A 174 -8.51 -0.73 12.16
C VAL A 174 -8.44 0.58 11.37
N THR A 175 -9.48 1.39 11.43
CA THR A 175 -9.59 2.67 10.70
C THR A 175 -8.51 3.64 11.17
N ASP A 176 -8.39 3.89 12.49
CA ASP A 176 -7.36 4.74 13.08
C ASP A 176 -5.95 4.32 12.65
N LEU A 177 -5.70 3.00 12.61
CA LEU A 177 -4.40 2.46 12.23
C LEU A 177 -4.13 2.63 10.73
N VAL A 178 -5.14 2.46 9.87
CA VAL A 178 -5.02 2.70 8.42
C VAL A 178 -4.76 4.18 8.15
N GLU A 179 -5.48 5.08 8.81
CA GLU A 179 -5.29 6.53 8.67
C GLU A 179 -3.91 6.98 9.19
N GLU A 180 -3.47 6.50 10.35
CA GLU A 180 -2.13 6.77 10.89
C GLU A 180 -1.03 6.34 9.91
N ARG A 181 -1.28 5.27 9.16
CA ARG A 181 -0.32 4.70 8.20
C ARG A 181 -0.54 5.17 6.77
N ALA A 182 -1.51 6.06 6.50
CA ALA A 182 -1.93 6.42 5.15
C ALA A 182 -0.76 6.82 4.24
N LEU A 183 0.25 7.54 4.76
CA LEU A 183 1.44 7.92 4.01
C LEU A 183 2.16 6.73 3.34
N TYR A 184 2.09 5.52 3.92
CA TYR A 184 2.59 4.30 3.29
C TYR A 184 1.88 4.02 1.97
N GLY A 185 0.55 4.09 1.96
CA GLY A 185 -0.28 3.89 0.77
C GLY A 185 0.07 4.88 -0.35
N LEU A 186 0.30 6.14 0.01
CA LEU A 186 0.73 7.15 -0.96
C LEU A 186 2.10 6.83 -1.56
N LEU A 187 3.10 6.57 -0.72
CA LEU A 187 4.47 6.34 -1.16
C LEU A 187 4.62 5.03 -1.94
N ILE A 188 3.94 3.96 -1.53
CA ILE A 188 3.95 2.69 -2.28
C ILE A 188 3.22 2.83 -3.62
N SER A 189 2.14 3.63 -3.68
CA SER A 189 1.47 3.91 -4.95
C SER A 189 2.42 4.63 -5.92
N PHE A 190 3.18 5.63 -5.48
CA PHE A 190 4.13 6.31 -6.36
C PHE A 190 5.18 5.37 -6.93
N LEU A 191 5.62 4.39 -6.14
CA LEU A 191 6.58 3.38 -6.57
C LEU A 191 6.01 2.44 -7.63
N LEU A 192 4.76 1.98 -7.45
CA LEU A 192 4.18 0.93 -8.30
C LEU A 192 3.32 1.43 -9.46
N LEU A 193 2.82 2.66 -9.40
CA LEU A 193 1.99 3.23 -10.45
C LEU A 193 2.62 3.23 -11.85
N PRO A 194 3.93 3.42 -12.04
CA PRO A 194 4.53 3.29 -13.37
C PRO A 194 4.30 1.89 -13.98
N ALA A 195 4.35 0.84 -13.16
CA ALA A 195 4.08 -0.53 -13.60
C ALA A 195 2.56 -0.79 -13.77
N VAL A 196 1.74 -0.33 -12.81
CA VAL A 196 0.27 -0.50 -12.84
C VAL A 196 -0.37 0.20 -14.04
N THR A 197 0.20 1.33 -14.48
CA THR A 197 -0.36 2.15 -15.57
C THR A 197 0.41 2.03 -16.88
N ALA A 198 1.29 1.04 -17.01
CA ALA A 198 1.97 0.74 -18.26
C ALA A 198 0.95 0.17 -19.27
N GLU A 199 0.87 0.79 -20.45
CA GLU A 199 0.05 0.30 -21.56
C GLU A 199 0.87 -0.72 -22.37
N ASP A 200 0.55 -2.03 -22.25
CA ASP A 200 1.08 -3.18 -23.02
C ASP A 200 2.61 -3.34 -23.16
N THR A 201 3.44 -2.57 -22.45
CA THR A 201 4.89 -2.79 -22.39
C THR A 201 5.28 -3.71 -21.23
N ILE A 202 6.09 -4.73 -21.52
CA ILE A 202 6.75 -5.58 -20.52
C ILE A 202 7.56 -4.67 -19.58
N VAL A 203 7.11 -4.53 -18.33
CA VAL A 203 7.79 -3.76 -17.30
C VAL A 203 8.94 -4.61 -16.76
N ASN A 204 10.19 -4.20 -17.04
CA ASN A 204 11.38 -4.74 -16.37
C ASN A 204 11.99 -3.67 -15.44
N GLU A 205 12.93 -4.06 -14.57
CA GLU A 205 13.57 -3.14 -13.61
C GLU A 205 14.25 -1.95 -14.31
N GLU A 206 14.80 -2.15 -15.51
CA GLU A 206 15.39 -1.08 -16.34
C GLU A 206 14.36 -0.07 -16.87
N PHE A 207 13.10 -0.47 -17.04
CA PHE A 207 12.02 0.41 -17.49
C PHE A 207 11.64 1.45 -16.44
N LEU A 208 11.71 1.09 -15.14
CA LEU A 208 11.41 2.00 -14.04
C LEU A 208 12.39 3.20 -13.99
N ASP A 209 13.66 2.98 -14.37
CA ASP A 209 14.67 4.03 -14.43
C ASP A 209 14.50 4.95 -15.66
N GLN A 210 13.97 4.44 -16.77
CA GLN A 210 13.75 5.21 -18.01
C GLN A 210 12.37 5.89 -18.09
N ALA A 211 11.42 5.52 -17.22
CA ALA A 211 10.04 6.02 -17.22
C ALA A 211 9.89 7.52 -16.87
N ALA A 212 10.94 8.17 -16.35
CA ALA A 212 10.89 9.58 -15.92
C ALA A 212 10.58 10.59 -17.05
N ASP A 213 10.79 10.19 -18.31
CA ASP A 213 10.50 10.99 -19.51
C ASP A 213 9.30 10.47 -20.33
N SER A 214 8.71 9.33 -19.94
CA SER A 214 7.56 8.70 -20.62
C SER A 214 6.35 8.51 -19.70
N LEU A 215 6.10 9.46 -18.78
CA LEU A 215 4.93 9.42 -17.89
C LEU A 215 3.63 9.41 -18.71
N THR A 216 2.93 8.27 -18.72
CA THR A 216 1.69 8.05 -19.46
C THR A 216 0.58 8.99 -18.95
N PRO A 217 -0.42 9.33 -19.79
CA PRO A 217 -1.60 10.05 -19.33
C PRO A 217 -2.31 9.34 -18.17
N GLY A 218 -2.36 7.99 -18.20
CA GLY A 218 -2.90 7.14 -17.14
C GLY A 218 -2.17 7.34 -15.81
N TYR A 219 -0.83 7.28 -15.82
CA TYR A 219 0.00 7.55 -14.64
C TYR A 219 -0.32 8.92 -14.03
N ARG A 220 -0.29 9.98 -14.86
CA ARG A 220 -0.49 11.37 -14.40
C ARG A 220 -1.87 11.57 -13.80
N LYS A 221 -2.90 10.98 -14.41
CA LYS A 221 -4.27 11.02 -13.90
C LYS A 221 -4.34 10.33 -12.53
N ARG A 222 -3.77 9.12 -12.42
CA ARG A 222 -3.84 8.32 -11.19
C ARG A 222 -3.10 8.96 -10.02
N VAL A 223 -1.90 9.51 -10.26
CA VAL A 223 -1.15 10.26 -9.23
C VAL A 223 -1.96 11.47 -8.74
N ARG A 224 -2.58 12.23 -9.66
CA ARG A 224 -3.39 13.39 -9.29
C ARG A 224 -4.61 13.00 -8.45
N GLU A 225 -5.34 11.96 -8.86
CA GLU A 225 -6.51 11.48 -8.12
C GLU A 225 -6.17 11.03 -6.71
N ILE A 226 -5.12 10.23 -6.54
CA ILE A 226 -4.70 9.77 -5.20
C ILE A 226 -4.26 10.96 -4.35
N VAL A 227 -3.48 11.91 -4.89
CA VAL A 227 -3.05 13.08 -4.11
C VAL A 227 -4.24 13.95 -3.70
N LEU A 228 -5.23 14.17 -4.58
CA LEU A 228 -6.44 14.90 -4.21
C LEU A 228 -7.24 14.16 -3.13
N GLU A 229 -7.40 12.84 -3.25
CA GLU A 229 -8.06 12.04 -2.21
C GLU A 229 -7.34 12.18 -0.85
N PHE A 230 -6.01 12.14 -0.85
CA PHE A 230 -5.22 12.31 0.37
C PHE A 230 -5.34 13.71 0.98
N VAL A 231 -5.47 14.74 0.14
CA VAL A 231 -5.74 16.12 0.60
C VAL A 231 -7.14 16.21 1.20
N ASP A 232 -8.16 15.67 0.52
CA ASP A 232 -9.56 15.72 0.98
C ASP A 232 -9.73 14.98 2.32
N ARG A 233 -8.97 13.89 2.54
CA ARG A 233 -8.93 13.15 3.81
C ARG A 233 -8.04 13.78 4.89
N GLY A 234 -7.29 14.84 4.57
CA GLY A 234 -6.37 15.49 5.51
C GLY A 234 -5.13 14.66 5.86
N PHE A 235 -4.75 13.70 5.01
CA PHE A 235 -3.58 12.85 5.22
C PHE A 235 -2.26 13.51 4.82
N ILE A 236 -2.32 14.50 3.92
CA ILE A 236 -1.17 15.34 3.53
C ILE A 236 -1.48 16.81 3.65
#